data_AF-A0AA51HGL8-F1
#
_entry.id   AF-A0AA51HGL8-F1
#
_cell.length_a   1.000
_cell.length_b   1.000
_cell.length_c   1.000
_cell.angle_alpha   90.00
_cell.angle_beta   90.00
_cell.angle_gamma   90.00
#
_symmetry.space_group_name_H-M   'P 1'
#
loop_
_entity.id
_entity.type
_entity.pdbx_description
1 polymer ?
#
loop_
_entity_poly.entity_id
_entity_poly.type
_entity_poly.pdbx_seq_one_letter_code
_entity_poly.pdbx_strand_id
1 'polypeptide(L)'
;MNKFPILGSEPKEYIPLDIVKPHEKQAIINHGQTLDRLSQRGGLDWVEMLFILEDKNYDFHTKLTEMSAKTIVLEIVNSKK
;
A
#
# COMPACT_ATOMS: atom_id res chain seq x y z
N MET A 1 12.99 3.94 -12.07
CA MET A 1 12.53 3.20 -10.87
C MET A 1 11.02 3.26 -10.86
N ASN A 2 10.34 2.12 -10.96
CA ASN A 2 8.89 2.09 -10.90
C ASN A 2 8.47 2.31 -9.45
N LYS A 3 7.53 3.23 -9.24
CA LYS A 3 7.03 3.66 -7.94
C LYS A 3 5.54 3.42 -7.89
N PHE A 4 5.03 2.85 -6.81
CA PHE A 4 3.60 2.67 -6.57
C PHE A 4 3.03 3.93 -5.90
N PRO A 5 2.00 4.57 -6.47
CA PRO A 5 1.44 5.80 -5.91
C PRO A 5 0.64 5.54 -4.62
N ILE A 6 0.69 6.48 -3.69
CA ILE A 6 -0.24 6.52 -2.54
C ILE A 6 -1.42 7.42 -2.87
N LEU A 7 -2.63 6.90 -2.72
CA LEU A 7 -3.88 7.62 -2.95
C LEU A 7 -4.12 8.62 -1.80
N GLY A 8 -4.66 9.79 -2.11
CA GLY A 8 -5.03 10.80 -1.10
C GLY A 8 -3.85 11.53 -0.42
N SER A 9 -2.59 11.25 -0.75
CA SER A 9 -1.43 11.96 -0.19
C SER A 9 -1.21 13.33 -0.85
N GLU A 10 -0.98 14.37 -0.04
CA GLU A 10 -0.51 15.68 -0.48
C GLU A 10 0.73 16.13 0.32
N PRO A 11 1.89 16.38 -0.32
CA PRO A 11 2.18 16.18 -1.75
C PRO A 11 2.03 14.71 -2.17
N LYS A 12 1.98 14.42 -3.48
CA LYS A 12 1.84 13.03 -3.97
C LYS A 12 3.03 12.18 -3.52
N GLU A 13 2.73 11.12 -2.77
CA GLU A 13 3.71 10.19 -2.22
C GLU A 13 3.71 8.85 -2.96
N TYR A 14 4.81 8.11 -2.79
CA TYR A 14 5.04 6.86 -3.50
C TYR A 14 5.87 5.88 -2.68
N ILE A 15 5.63 4.58 -2.89
CA ILE A 15 6.42 3.48 -2.35
C ILE A 15 7.22 2.79 -3.47
N PRO A 16 8.47 2.35 -3.23
CA PRO A 16 9.21 1.56 -4.22
C PRO A 16 8.44 0.31 -4.66
N LEU A 17 8.25 0.12 -5.97
CA LEU A 17 7.40 -0.96 -6.47
C LEU A 17 7.98 -2.35 -6.16
N ASP A 18 9.29 -2.48 -6.06
CA ASP A 18 9.98 -3.71 -5.64
C ASP A 18 9.62 -4.16 -4.22
N ILE A 19 9.20 -3.23 -3.35
CA ILE A 19 8.70 -3.56 -2.01
C ILE A 19 7.25 -4.02 -2.06
N VAL A 20 6.41 -3.43 -2.92
CA VAL A 20 4.96 -3.76 -3.02
C VAL A 20 4.73 -5.01 -3.87
N LYS A 21 5.51 -5.21 -4.93
CA LYS A 21 5.30 -6.25 -5.95
C LYS A 21 5.21 -7.68 -5.40
N PRO A 22 5.99 -8.10 -4.39
CA PRO A 22 5.84 -9.42 -3.76
C PRO A 22 4.44 -9.68 -3.19
N HIS A 23 3.69 -8.63 -2.89
CA HIS A 23 2.37 -8.68 -2.26
C HIS A 23 1.20 -8.55 -3.26
N GLU A 24 1.43 -8.69 -4.57
CA GLU A 24 0.35 -8.57 -5.58
C GLU A 24 -0.79 -9.58 -5.36
N LYS A 25 -0.48 -10.77 -4.82
CA LYS A 25 -1.51 -11.73 -4.45
C LYS A 25 -2.49 -11.15 -3.42
N GLN A 26 -2.00 -10.41 -2.42
CA GLN A 26 -2.86 -9.77 -1.43
C GLN A 26 -3.68 -8.62 -2.04
N ALA A 27 -3.11 -7.88 -3.00
CA ALA A 27 -3.85 -6.84 -3.72
C ALA A 27 -5.05 -7.42 -4.49
N ILE A 28 -4.87 -8.59 -5.12
CA ILE A 28 -5.95 -9.31 -5.78
C ILE A 28 -6.99 -9.81 -4.77
N ILE A 29 -6.56 -10.31 -3.60
CA ILE A 29 -7.50 -10.77 -2.56
C ILE A 29 -8.34 -9.61 -2.01
N ASN A 30 -7.72 -8.46 -1.70
CA ASN A 30 -8.39 -7.34 -1.04
C ASN A 30 -9.24 -6.51 -2.02
N HIS A 31 -8.79 -6.34 -3.26
CA HIS A 31 -9.42 -5.42 -4.21
C HIS A 31 -9.95 -6.10 -5.48
N GLY A 32 -9.62 -7.37 -5.73
CA GLY A 32 -9.91 -8.02 -7.01
C GLY A 32 -9.11 -7.45 -8.18
N GLN A 33 -8.04 -6.70 -7.92
CA GLN A 33 -7.25 -5.99 -8.93
C GLN A 33 -5.75 -6.24 -8.74
N THR A 34 -4.99 -6.25 -9.85
CA THR A 34 -3.52 -6.28 -9.83
C THR A 34 -2.95 -4.95 -9.36
N LEU A 35 -1.68 -4.93 -8.94
CA LEU A 35 -1.01 -3.69 -8.55
C LEU A 35 -0.93 -2.70 -9.71
N ASP A 36 -0.76 -3.19 -10.95
CA ASP A 36 -0.77 -2.34 -12.14
C ASP A 36 -2.12 -1.61 -12.32
N ARG A 37 -3.24 -2.31 -12.15
CA ARG A 37 -4.59 -1.72 -12.24
C ARG A 37 -4.88 -0.73 -11.11
N LEU A 38 -4.42 -1.02 -9.90
CA LEU A 38 -4.55 -0.10 -8.76
C LEU A 38 -3.70 1.16 -8.97
N SER A 39 -2.46 0.99 -9.43
CA SER A 39 -1.56 2.12 -9.75
C SER A 39 -2.16 3.03 -10.83
N GLN A 40 -2.82 2.48 -11.86
CA GLN A 40 -3.50 3.26 -12.91
C GLN A 40 -4.65 4.12 -12.37
N ARG A 41 -5.29 3.71 -11.27
CA ARG A 41 -6.41 4.44 -10.63
C ARG A 41 -5.96 5.41 -9.54
N GLY A 42 -4.65 5.56 -9.33
CA GLY A 42 -4.08 6.50 -8.37
C GLY A 42 -3.45 5.86 -7.14
N GLY A 43 -3.49 4.53 -7.03
CA GLY A 43 -2.84 3.76 -5.97
C GLY A 43 -3.79 3.27 -4.88
N LEU A 44 -3.24 3.11 -3.69
CA LEU A 44 -3.91 2.71 -2.45
C LEU A 44 -3.64 3.77 -1.38
N ASP A 45 -4.55 3.96 -0.44
CA ASP A 45 -4.29 4.80 0.73
C ASP A 45 -3.27 4.13 1.68
N TRP A 46 -2.89 4.82 2.77
CA TRP A 46 -1.88 4.29 3.68
C TRP A 46 -2.36 3.06 4.44
N VAL A 47 -3.65 2.99 4.79
CA VAL A 47 -4.23 1.85 5.49
C VAL A 47 -4.26 0.62 4.58
N GLU A 48 -4.82 0.75 3.38
CA GLU A 48 -4.83 -0.30 2.35
C GLU A 48 -3.42 -0.79 2.05
N MET A 49 -2.47 0.11 1.84
CA MET A 49 -1.06 -0.24 1.61
C MET A 49 -0.48 -1.07 2.76
N LEU A 50 -0.77 -0.72 4.02
CA LEU A 50 -0.31 -1.50 5.16
C LEU A 50 -0.85 -2.93 5.14
N PHE A 51 -2.16 -3.11 4.89
CA PHE A 51 -2.75 -4.44 4.78
C PHE A 51 -2.13 -5.27 3.64
N ILE A 52 -1.80 -4.64 2.51
CA ILE A 52 -1.08 -5.29 1.41
C ILE A 52 0.32 -5.73 1.87
N LEU A 53 1.12 -4.85 2.47
CA LEU A 53 2.50 -5.15 2.87
C LEU A 53 2.59 -6.19 4.00
N GLU A 54 1.53 -6.36 4.79
CA GLU A 54 1.45 -7.39 5.83
C GLU A 54 0.85 -8.72 5.34
N ASP A 55 0.48 -8.82 4.06
CA ASP A 55 -0.26 -9.96 3.49
C ASP A 55 -1.52 -10.30 4.31
N LYS A 56 -2.27 -9.26 4.72
CA LYS A 56 -3.51 -9.38 5.50
C LYS A 56 -4.73 -8.99 4.68
N ASN A 57 -5.83 -9.69 4.96
CA ASN A 57 -7.15 -9.30 4.47
C ASN A 57 -7.51 -7.92 5.01
N TYR A 58 -8.08 -7.07 4.15
CA TYR A 58 -8.51 -5.73 4.56
C TYR A 58 -9.57 -5.83 5.66
N ASP A 59 -9.32 -5.16 6.80
CA ASP A 59 -10.25 -5.09 7.91
C ASP A 59 -11.06 -3.79 7.85
N PHE A 60 -12.32 -3.90 7.43
CA PHE A 60 -13.27 -2.78 7.38
C PHE A 60 -13.62 -2.21 8.76
N HIS A 61 -13.23 -2.86 9.85
CA HIS A 61 -13.46 -2.42 11.22
C HIS A 61 -12.19 -1.86 11.89
N THR A 62 -11.10 -1.75 11.14
CA THR A 62 -9.84 -1.22 11.68
C THR A 62 -10.02 0.20 12.23
N LYS A 63 -9.37 0.47 13.36
CA LYS A 63 -9.26 1.81 13.95
C LYS A 63 -7.96 2.51 13.56
N LEU A 64 -7.20 1.93 12.64
CA LEU A 64 -5.98 2.54 12.13
C LEU A 64 -6.31 3.87 11.45
N THR A 65 -5.53 4.89 11.77
CA THR A 65 -5.58 6.18 11.07
C THR A 65 -4.59 6.16 9.90
N GLU A 66 -4.83 6.98 8.89
CA GLU A 66 -3.87 7.22 7.79
C GLU A 66 -2.47 7.55 8.32
N MET A 67 -2.37 8.36 9.38
CA MET A 67 -1.09 8.74 9.97
C MET A 67 -0.38 7.55 10.63
N SER A 68 -1.10 6.74 11.40
CA SER A 68 -0.53 5.55 12.04
C SER A 68 -0.09 4.52 11.00
N ALA A 69 -0.92 4.27 9.98
CA ALA A 69 -0.61 3.35 8.91
C ALA A 69 0.60 3.82 8.09
N LYS A 70 0.67 5.13 7.76
CA LYS A 70 1.83 5.74 7.09
C LYS A 70 3.11 5.50 7.86
N THR A 71 3.14 5.75 9.17
CA THR A 71 4.32 5.52 10.01
C THR A 71 4.81 4.08 9.89
N ILE A 72 3.91 3.10 10.04
CA ILE A 72 4.26 1.68 10.00
C ILE A 72 4.73 1.28 8.59
N VAL A 73 4.05 1.72 7.53
CA VAL A 73 4.46 1.45 6.14
C VAL A 73 5.88 1.99 5.88
N LEU A 74 6.18 3.20 6.35
CA LEU A 74 7.50 3.79 6.17
C LEU A 74 8.59 3.05 6.97
N GLU A 75 8.27 2.54 8.15
CA GLU A 75 9.17 1.65 8.91
C GLU A 75 9.46 0.36 8.15
N ILE A 76 8.44 -0.32 7.62
CA ILE A 76 8.59 -1.52 6.79
C ILE A 76 9.49 -1.22 5.58
N VAL A 77 9.20 -0.13 4.87
CA VAL A 77 9.95 0.27 3.67
C VAL A 77 11.41 0.57 4.00
N ASN A 78 11.69 1.27 5.11
CA ASN A 78 13.05 1.58 5.52
C ASN A 78 13.82 0.36 6.03
N SER A 79 13.14 -0.64 6.60
CA SER A 79 13.77 -1.90 7.04
C SER A 79 14.20 -2.83 5.89
N LYS A 80 13.68 -2.61 4.68
CA LYS A 80 13.94 -3.40 3.47
C LYS A 80 14.91 -2.72 2.50
N LYS A 81 15.40 -1.52 2.83
CA LYS A 81 16.46 -0.82 2.09
C LYS A 81 17.83 -1.38 2.44
#